data_AF-A0A661PPB9-F1
#
_entry.id   AF-A0A661PPB9-F1
#
_cell.length_a   1.000
_cell.length_b   1.000
_cell.length_c   1.000
_cell.angle_alpha   90.00
_cell.angle_beta   90.00
_cell.angle_gamma   90.00
#
_symmetry.space_group_name_H-M   'P 1'
#
loop_
_entity.id
_entity.type
_entity.pdbx_description
1 polymer ?
#
loop_
_entity_poly.entity_id
_entity_poly.type
_entity_poly.pdbx_seq_one_letter_code
_entity_poly.pdbx_strand_id
1 'polypeptide(L)'
;MKIAISGKGGVGKTTLAGTLARVIAASEHKVLAIDADPDANLASALGFSYDEVSKVTPFAEMTDFIQERTGSQKGTYGGMFKLNPK
;
A
#
# COMPACT_ATOMS: atom_id res chain seq x y z
N MET A 1 12.04 11.52 -1.73
CA MET A 1 12.59 10.66 -0.66
C MET A 1 11.85 9.32 -0.67
N LYS A 2 12.50 8.20 -0.35
CA LYS A 2 11.88 6.87 -0.23
C LYS A 2 12.32 6.25 1.10
N ILE A 3 11.38 5.74 1.88
CA ILE A 3 11.64 5.15 3.21
C ILE A 3 10.97 3.78 3.26
N ALA A 4 11.69 2.78 3.76
CA ALA A 4 11.15 1.46 4.07
C ALA A 4 11.36 1.17 5.56
N ILE A 5 10.31 0.72 6.24
CA ILE A 5 10.35 0.37 7.66
C ILE A 5 10.15 -1.14 7.80
N SER A 6 11.11 -1.82 8.39
CA SER A 6 11.10 -3.27 8.57
C SER A 6 11.53 -3.64 10.00
N GLY A 7 11.22 -4.87 10.42
CA GLY A 7 11.47 -5.38 11.76
C GLY A 7 10.62 -6.60 12.09
N LYS A 8 10.81 -7.15 13.29
CA LYS A 8 10.06 -8.32 13.78
C LYS A 8 8.55 -8.02 13.94
N GLY A 9 7.75 -9.06 14.16
CA GLY A 9 6.34 -8.90 14.53
C GLY A 9 6.20 -8.14 15.86
N GLY A 10 5.18 -7.28 15.98
CA GLY A 10 4.87 -6.58 17.24
C GLY A 10 5.77 -5.41 17.63
N VAL A 11 6.85 -5.10 16.90
CA VAL A 11 7.78 -3.99 17.27
C VAL A 11 7.29 -2.57 16.96
N GLY A 12 6.02 -2.42 16.56
CA GLY A 12 5.41 -1.10 16.28
C GLY A 12 5.69 -0.51 14.90
N LYS A 13 6.07 -1.31 13.91
CA LYS A 13 6.40 -0.87 12.53
C LYS A 13 5.30 -0.02 11.90
N THR A 14 4.07 -0.53 11.93
CA THR A 14 2.90 0.12 11.32
C THR A 14 2.57 1.44 12.01
N THR A 15 2.69 1.48 13.34
CA THR A 15 2.51 2.71 14.14
C THR A 15 3.54 3.76 13.75
N LEU A 16 4.81 3.38 13.63
CA LEU A 16 5.89 4.27 13.22
C LEU A 16 5.69 4.76 11.78
N ALA A 17 5.36 3.85 10.85
CA ALA A 17 5.11 4.17 9.45
C ALA A 17 3.95 5.15 9.27
N GLY A 18 2.81 4.89 9.94
CA GLY A 18 1.64 5.77 9.91
C GLY A 18 1.93 7.14 10.51
N THR A 19 2.58 7.19 11.68
CA THR A 19 2.94 8.45 12.34
C THR A 19 3.89 9.28 11.48
N LEU A 20 4.94 8.66 10.94
CA LEU A 20 5.90 9.32 10.07
C LEU A 20 5.23 9.87 8.81
N ALA A 21 4.36 9.08 8.16
CA ALA A 21 3.63 9.51 6.98
C ALA A 21 2.75 10.73 7.27
N ARG A 22 2.03 10.75 8.41
CA ARG A 22 1.19 11.88 8.83
C ARG A 22 2.02 13.14 9.12
N VAL A 23 3.14 13.00 9.83
CA VAL A 23 4.03 14.13 10.14
C VAL A 23 4.63 14.73 8.87
N ILE A 24 5.08 13.90 7.93
CA ILE A 24 5.61 14.38 6.65
C ILE A 24 4.50 15.07 5.84
N ALA A 25 3.30 14.49 5.80
CA ALA A 25 2.16 15.09 5.09
C ALA A 25 1.75 16.44 5.69
N ALA A 26 1.76 16.57 7.02
CA ALA A 26 1.47 17.83 7.72
C ALA A 26 2.51 18.93 7.44
N SER A 27 3.70 18.57 6.98
CA SER A 27 4.74 19.50 6.52
C SER A 27 4.61 19.84 5.02
N GLU A 28 3.39 19.82 4.47
CA GLU A 28 3.07 20.17 3.08
C GLU A 28 3.75 19.29 2.01
N HIS A 29 4.14 18.06 2.37
CA HIS A 29 4.68 17.10 1.42
C HIS A 29 3.61 16.12 0.92
N LYS A 30 3.64 15.83 -0.38
CA LYS A 30 2.84 14.75 -0.95
C LYS A 30 3.42 13.40 -0.52
N VAL A 31 2.66 12.64 0.27
CA VAL A 31 3.06 11.33 0.79
C VAL A 31 2.26 10.22 0.13
N LEU A 32 2.95 9.18 -0.33
CA LEU A 32 2.37 7.89 -0.69
C LEU A 32 2.77 6.89 0.39
N ALA A 33 1.81 6.46 1.20
CA ALA A 33 2.01 5.43 2.21
C ALA A 33 1.54 4.08 1.65
N ILE A 34 2.37 3.04 1.79
CA ILE A 34 2.12 1.70 1.26
C ILE A 34 2.20 0.72 2.43
N ASP A 35 1.15 -0.07 2.61
CA ASP A 35 1.18 -1.22 3.51
C ASP A 35 1.55 -2.47 2.72
N ALA A 36 2.62 -3.14 3.14
CA ALA A 36 3.07 -4.41 2.57
C ALA A 36 2.95 -5.55 3.58
N ASP A 37 2.28 -5.30 4.72
CA ASP A 37 1.98 -6.29 5.75
C ASP A 37 0.60 -6.94 5.44
N PRO A 38 0.48 -8.28 5.44
CA PRO A 38 -0.78 -8.97 5.19
C PRO A 38 -1.90 -8.59 6.18
N ASP A 39 -1.56 -8.13 7.38
CA ASP A 39 -2.56 -7.73 8.39
C ASP A 39 -3.22 -6.36 8.09
N ALA A 40 -2.68 -5.59 7.12
CA ALA A 40 -3.27 -4.36 6.56
C ALA A 40 -3.73 -3.28 7.58
N ASN A 41 -2.94 -3.05 8.63
CA ASN A 41 -3.29 -2.14 9.74
C ASN A 41 -2.90 -0.66 9.52
N LEU A 42 -2.26 -0.31 8.39
CA LEU A 42 -1.76 1.05 8.16
C LEU A 42 -2.88 2.10 8.11
N ALA A 43 -4.06 1.77 7.57
CA ALA A 43 -5.16 2.73 7.48
C ALA A 43 -5.62 3.22 8.86
N SER A 44 -5.70 2.30 9.83
CA SER A 44 -5.99 2.64 11.23
C SER A 44 -4.88 3.53 11.83
N ALA A 45 -3.61 3.21 11.58
CA ALA A 45 -2.48 4.03 12.04
C ALA A 45 -2.45 5.45 11.41
N LEU A 46 -3.02 5.60 10.21
CA LEU A 46 -3.19 6.90 9.55
C LEU A 46 -4.39 7.70 10.08
N GLY A 47 -5.28 7.07 10.85
CA GLY A 47 -6.45 7.69 11.47
C GLY A 47 -7.73 7.59 10.64
N PHE A 48 -7.79 6.71 9.64
CA PHE A 48 -9.03 6.46 8.90
C PHE A 48 -10.02 5.65 9.75
N SER A 49 -11.28 6.03 9.67
CA SER A 49 -12.40 5.26 10.23
C SER A 49 -12.68 4.01 9.40
N TYR A 50 -13.34 3.02 10.01
CA TYR A 50 -13.77 1.81 9.31
C TYR A 50 -14.67 2.11 8.10
N ASP A 51 -15.56 3.11 8.23
CA ASP A 51 -16.46 3.54 7.16
C ASP A 51 -15.74 4.24 6.00
N GLU A 52 -14.61 4.88 6.25
CA GLU A 52 -13.76 5.44 5.19
C GLU A 52 -13.02 4.32 4.46
N VAL A 53 -12.45 3.37 5.21
CA VAL A 53 -11.70 2.25 4.64
C VAL A 53 -12.59 1.34 3.79
N SER A 54 -13.82 1.07 4.23
CA SER A 54 -14.76 0.20 3.50
C SER A 54 -15.19 0.74 2.13
N LYS A 55 -15.02 2.05 1.89
CA LYS A 55 -15.31 2.70 0.61
C LYS A 55 -14.14 2.64 -0.37
N VAL A 56 -12.95 2.28 0.10
CA VAL A 56 -11.75 2.19 -0.74
C VAL A 56 -11.73 0.83 -1.42
N THR A 57 -11.61 0.83 -2.74
CA THR A 57 -11.36 -0.41 -3.49
C THR A 57 -9.95 -0.93 -3.17
N PRO A 58 -9.80 -2.15 -2.64
CA PRO A 58 -8.49 -2.75 -2.44
C PRO A 58 -7.72 -2.84 -3.75
N PHE A 59 -6.41 -2.57 -3.73
CA PHE A 59 -5.58 -2.64 -4.93
C PHE A 59 -5.66 -4.01 -5.62
N ALA A 60 -5.77 -5.09 -4.83
CA ALA A 60 -5.90 -6.46 -5.33
C ALA A 60 -7.16 -6.72 -6.18
N GLU A 61 -8.19 -5.86 -6.06
CA GLU A 61 -9.43 -5.93 -6.83
C GLU A 61 -9.38 -5.10 -8.13
N MET A 62 -8.37 -4.25 -8.30
CA MET A 62 -8.18 -3.41 -9.49
C MET A 62 -7.57 -4.20 -10.65
N THR A 63 -8.26 -5.24 -11.12
CA THR A 63 -7.73 -6.19 -12.11
C THR A 63 -7.31 -5.54 -13.42
N ASP A 64 -8.09 -4.58 -13.91
CA ASP A 64 -7.82 -3.90 -15.19
C ASP A 64 -6.54 -3.08 -15.11
N PHE A 65 -6.35 -2.35 -14.00
CA PHE A 65 -5.13 -1.58 -13.75
C PHE A 65 -3.91 -2.49 -13.59
N ILE A 66 -4.05 -3.59 -12.84
CA ILE A 66 -2.96 -4.56 -12.67
C ILE A 66 -2.59 -5.17 -14.04
N GLN A 67 -3.57 -5.51 -14.87
CA GLN A 67 -3.33 -6.07 -16.20
C GLN A 67 -2.66 -5.05 -17.13
N GLU A 68 -3.15 -3.80 -17.15
CA GLU A 68 -2.58 -2.71 -17.93
C GLU A 68 -1.10 -2.50 -17.59
N ARG A 69 -0.78 -2.45 -16.29
CA ARG A 69 0.60 -2.24 -15.85
C ARG A 69 1.46 -3.48 -16.10
N THR A 70 1.02 -4.65 -15.66
CA THR A 70 1.89 -5.85 -15.61
C THR A 70 1.95 -6.61 -16.92
N GLY A 71 1.00 -6.37 -17.84
CA GLY A 71 0.82 -7.12 -19.08
C GLY A 71 0.31 -8.55 -18.88
N SER A 72 -0.05 -8.92 -17.64
CA SER A 72 -0.45 -10.28 -17.27
C SER A 72 -1.91 -10.31 -16.83
N GLN A 73 -2.68 -11.25 -17.39
CA GLN A 73 -4.08 -11.45 -17.03
C GLN A 73 -4.21 -12.50 -15.92
N LYS A 74 -5.14 -12.28 -14.99
CA LYS A 74 -5.44 -13.26 -13.94
C LYS A 74 -6.01 -14.53 -14.58
N GLY A 75 -5.41 -15.68 -14.32
CA GLY A 75 -5.84 -16.99 -14.87
C GLY A 75 -5.10 -17.46 -16.11
N THR A 76 -4.24 -16.64 -16.74
CA THR A 76 -3.34 -17.11 -17.80
C THR A 76 -2.07 -17.73 -17.22
N TYR A 77 -1.79 -18.99 -17.59
CA TYR A 77 -0.52 -19.66 -17.28
C TYR A 77 0.58 -19.25 -18.28
N GLY A 78 1.81 -19.05 -17.79
CA GLY A 78 2.97 -18.72 -18.63
C GLY A 78 3.07 -17.26 -19.09
N GLY A 79 2.26 -16.35 -18.51
CA GLY A 79 2.35 -14.92 -18.80
C GLY A 79 3.66 -14.30 -18.33
N MET A 80 4.20 -13.35 -19.10
CA MET A 80 5.39 -12.59 -18.72
C MET A 80 4.99 -11.38 -17.86
N PHE A 81 5.42 -11.38 -16.59
CA PHE A 81 5.10 -10.29 -15.66
C PHE A 81 6.12 -9.16 -15.79
N LYS A 82 5.66 -7.97 -16.18
CA LYS A 82 6.52 -6.78 -16.19
C LYS A 82 6.69 -6.28 -14.76
N LEU A 83 7.82 -6.60 -14.13
CA LEU A 83 8.12 -6.23 -12.75
C LEU A 83 8.25 -4.72 -12.51
N ASN A 84 8.65 -3.96 -13.54
CA ASN A 84 8.76 -2.50 -13.47
C ASN A 84 8.07 -1.84 -14.67
N PRO A 85 6.73 -1.78 -14.65
CA PRO A 85 5.97 -1.19 -15.72
C PRO A 85 6.08 0.34 -15.66
N LYS A 86 6.34 0.97 -16.80
CA LYS A 86 6.43 2.44 -16.91
C LYS A 86 5.04 3.04 -16.88
#